data_AF-A0A1U7CVV9-F1
#
_entry.id   AF-A0A1U7CVV9-F1
#
_cell.length_a   1.000
_cell.length_b   1.000
_cell.length_c   1.000
_cell.angle_alpha   90.00
_cell.angle_beta   90.00
_cell.angle_gamma   90.00
#
_symmetry.space_group_name_H-M   'P 1'
#
loop_
_entity.id
_entity.type
_entity.pdbx_description
1 polymer ?
#
loop_
_entity_poly.entity_id
_entity_poly.type
_entity_poly.pdbx_seq_one_letter_code
_entity_poly.pdbx_strand_id
1 'polypeptide(L)'
;MDAIFIVLVFVVFLRLCVAHLRWLTRKALQALSEWAKSEHIELIDIRPTKWKPPWFLPDRMRVFEICVVDSTGRKRRGRAVCGDPFWRISDRTVSVEWNADQDLE
;
A
#
# COMPACT_ATOMS: atom_id res chain seq x y z
N MET A 1 7.99 -40.80 -3.05
CA MET A 1 7.63 -39.39 -3.32
C MET A 1 8.92 -38.61 -3.41
N ASP A 2 9.41 -38.41 -4.63
CA ASP A 2 10.74 -37.91 -4.92
C ASP A 2 10.90 -36.45 -4.50
N ALA A 3 12.03 -36.12 -3.88
CA ALA A 3 12.38 -34.75 -3.46
C ALA A 3 12.24 -33.74 -4.61
N ILE A 4 12.44 -34.17 -5.86
CA ILE A 4 12.26 -33.36 -7.07
C ILE A 4 10.81 -32.87 -7.22
N PHE A 5 9.82 -33.72 -6.92
CA PHE A 5 8.41 -33.34 -6.97
C PHE A 5 8.08 -32.30 -5.89
N ILE A 6 8.62 -32.48 -4.68
CA ILE A 6 8.45 -31.53 -3.56
C ILE A 6 9.05 -30.16 -3.93
N VAL A 7 10.25 -30.14 -4.52
CA VAL A 7 10.91 -28.90 -4.97
C VAL A 7 10.10 -28.21 -6.07
N LEU A 8 9.59 -28.95 -7.06
CA LEU A 8 8.75 -28.38 -8.12
C LEU A 8 7.46 -27.76 -7.55
N VAL A 9 6.78 -28.46 -6.65
CA VAL A 9 5.58 -27.94 -5.98
C VAL A 9 5.92 -26.68 -5.19
N PHE A 10 7.03 -26.65 -4.46
CA PHE A 10 7.47 -25.49 -3.69
C PHE A 10 7.79 -24.28 -4.60
N VAL A 11 8.45 -24.49 -5.74
CA VAL A 11 8.75 -23.43 -6.69
C VAL A 11 7.49 -22.84 -7.31
N VAL A 12 6.53 -23.69 -7.71
CA VAL A 12 5.24 -23.23 -8.25
C VAL A 12 4.47 -22.46 -7.18
N PHE A 13 4.42 -22.97 -5.96
CA PHE A 13 3.77 -22.30 -4.83
C PHE A 13 4.40 -20.93 -4.55
N LEU A 14 5.74 -20.85 -4.48
CA LEU A 14 6.46 -19.59 -4.27
C LEU A 14 6.12 -18.57 -5.38
N ARG A 15 6.08 -19.00 -6.64
CA ARG A 15 5.68 -18.12 -7.76
C ARG A 15 4.25 -17.60 -7.60
N LEU A 16 3.31 -18.45 -7.19
CA LEU A 16 1.93 -18.04 -6.94
C LEU A 16 1.86 -17.03 -5.79
N CYS A 17 2.59 -17.25 -4.69
CA CYS A 17 2.67 -16.31 -3.58
C CYS A 17 3.22 -14.95 -4.01
N VAL A 18 4.32 -14.93 -4.78
CA VAL A 18 4.92 -13.68 -5.29
C VAL A 18 3.98 -12.99 -6.27
N ALA A 19 3.32 -13.73 -7.16
CA ALA A 19 2.36 -13.17 -8.11
C ALA A 19 1.16 -12.55 -7.37
N HIS A 20 0.63 -13.23 -6.36
CA HIS A 20 -0.45 -12.75 -5.52
C HIS A 20 -0.05 -11.48 -4.75
N LEU A 21 1.14 -11.45 -4.15
CA LEU A 21 1.66 -10.26 -3.49
C LEU A 21 1.80 -9.07 -4.45
N ARG A 22 2.33 -9.30 -5.66
CA ARG A 22 2.43 -8.26 -6.69
C ARG A 22 1.06 -7.74 -7.12
N TRP A 23 0.08 -8.63 -7.25
CA TRP A 23 -1.29 -8.26 -7.61
C TRP A 23 -1.95 -7.38 -6.54
N LEU A 24 -1.82 -7.73 -5.26
CA LEU A 24 -2.31 -6.92 -4.15
C LEU A 24 -1.64 -5.54 -4.11
N THR A 25 -0.31 -5.47 -4.30
CA THR A 25 0.40 -4.18 -4.33
C THR A 25 -0.07 -3.31 -5.49
N ARG A 26 -0.29 -3.88 -6.68
CA ARG A 26 -0.83 -3.13 -7.83
C ARG A 26 -2.22 -2.55 -7.53
N LYS A 27 -3.11 -3.34 -6.93
CA LYS A 27 -4.43 -2.86 -6.52
C LYS A 27 -4.34 -1.71 -5.50
N ALA A 28 -3.45 -1.84 -4.53
CA ALA A 28 -3.25 -0.83 -3.50
C ALA A 28 -2.70 0.49 -4.08
N LEU A 29 -1.77 0.42 -5.04
CA LEU A 29 -1.27 1.58 -5.78
C LEU A 29 -2.33 2.22 -6.67
N GLN A 30 -3.18 1.40 -7.31
CA GLN A 30 -4.29 1.91 -8.12
C GLN A 30 -5.29 2.69 -7.24
N ALA A 31 -5.70 2.12 -6.10
CA ALA A 31 -6.57 2.80 -5.15
C ALA A 31 -5.95 4.12 -4.64
N LEU A 32 -4.65 4.12 -4.34
CA LEU A 32 -3.92 5.33 -3.94
C LEU A 32 -3.94 6.41 -5.03
N SER A 33 -3.75 6.02 -6.29
CA SER A 33 -3.79 6.94 -7.43
C SER A 33 -5.20 7.51 -7.64
N GLU A 34 -6.24 6.70 -7.52
CA GLU A 34 -7.63 7.14 -7.62
C GLU A 34 -7.98 8.13 -6.48
N TRP A 35 -7.54 7.83 -5.26
CA TRP A 35 -7.67 8.75 -4.12
C TRP A 35 -6.98 10.10 -4.38
N ALA A 36 -5.72 10.10 -4.82
CA ALA A 36 -4.99 11.34 -5.09
C ALA A 36 -5.66 12.20 -6.17
N LYS A 37 -6.21 11.56 -7.22
CA LYS A 37 -7.00 12.25 -8.24
C LYS A 37 -8.27 12.87 -7.67
N SER A 38 -8.97 12.17 -6.76
CA SER A 38 -10.21 12.67 -6.15
C SER A 38 -9.98 13.86 -5.22
N GLU A 39 -8.80 13.96 -4.61
CA GLU A 39 -8.43 15.05 -3.69
C GLU A 39 -7.68 16.20 -4.40
N HIS A 40 -7.49 16.15 -5.72
CA HIS A 40 -6.69 17.12 -6.49
C HIS A 40 -5.23 17.26 -5.99
N ILE A 41 -4.64 16.13 -5.59
CA ILE A 41 -3.28 16.05 -5.03
C ILE A 41 -2.35 15.35 -6.03
N GLU A 42 -1.12 15.84 -6.18
CA GLU A 42 -0.09 15.20 -7.00
C GLU A 42 0.83 14.30 -6.14
N LEU A 43 0.90 13.01 -6.47
CA LEU A 43 1.81 12.05 -5.81
C LEU A 43 3.24 12.19 -6.39
N ILE A 44 4.20 12.65 -5.59
CA ILE A 44 5.60 12.83 -6.00
C ILE A 44 6.41 11.54 -5.81
N ASP A 45 6.27 10.93 -4.64
CA ASP A 45 7.05 9.77 -4.23
C ASP A 45 6.17 8.82 -3.42
N ILE A 46 6.29 7.54 -3.71
CA ILE A 46 5.54 6.46 -3.06
C ILE A 46 6.54 5.39 -2.68
N ARG A 47 6.76 5.22 -1.39
CA ARG A 47 7.67 4.21 -0.86
C ARG A 47 6.90 3.17 -0.05
N PRO A 48 7.13 1.86 -0.27
CA PRO A 48 6.64 0.86 0.65
C PRO A 48 7.29 1.13 2.01
N THR A 49 6.50 1.31 3.06
CA THR A 49 7.09 1.55 4.37
C THR A 49 7.77 0.27 4.86
N LYS A 50 8.92 0.41 5.52
CA LYS A 50 9.55 -0.71 6.25
C LYS A 50 8.86 -0.96 7.59
N TRP A 51 7.98 -0.05 7.99
CA TRP A 51 7.25 -0.11 9.24
C TRP A 51 6.26 -1.27 9.20
N LYS A 52 6.32 -2.15 10.22
CA LYS A 52 5.33 -3.21 10.36
C LYS A 52 4.02 -2.57 10.76
N PRO A 53 2.92 -2.80 10.04
CA PRO A 53 1.62 -2.35 10.50
C PRO A 53 1.39 -2.93 11.91
N PRO A 54 0.76 -2.19 12.83
CA PRO A 54 0.36 -2.75 14.10
C PRO A 54 -0.42 -4.04 13.86
N TRP A 55 -0.21 -5.02 14.74
CA TRP A 55 -0.81 -6.36 14.75
C TRP A 55 -2.33 -6.42 14.49
N PHE A 56 -3.07 -5.32 14.68
CA PHE A 56 -4.50 -5.22 14.42
C PHE A 56 -4.87 -4.87 12.96
N LEU A 57 -3.91 -4.46 12.13
CA LEU A 57 -4.18 -4.23 10.70
C LEU A 57 -4.16 -5.58 9.97
N PRO A 58 -5.21 -5.89 9.19
CA PRO A 58 -5.26 -7.14 8.43
C PRO A 58 -4.10 -7.23 7.44
N ASP A 59 -3.56 -8.43 7.26
CA ASP A 59 -2.39 -8.75 6.40
C ASP A 59 -2.55 -8.35 4.93
N ARG A 60 -3.79 -7.99 4.54
CA ARG A 60 -4.17 -7.49 3.21
C ARG A 60 -3.98 -5.99 3.04
N MET A 61 -3.85 -5.23 4.14
CA MET A 61 -3.56 -3.80 4.09
C MET A 61 -2.07 -3.57 3.80
N ARG A 62 -1.78 -2.52 3.04
CA ARG A 62 -0.45 -2.11 2.63
C ARG A 62 -0.26 -0.66 3.03
N VAL A 63 0.84 -0.39 3.73
CA VAL A 63 1.18 0.94 4.18
C VAL A 63 2.27 1.50 3.27
N PHE A 64 2.01 2.67 2.72
CA PHE A 64 2.94 3.42 1.88
C PHE A 64 3.27 4.74 2.56
N GLU A 65 4.54 5.11 2.55
CA GLU A 65 4.93 6.50 2.77
C GLU A 65 4.74 7.26 1.48
N ILE A 66 3.99 8.35 1.54
CA ILE A 66 3.65 9.17 0.39
C ILE A 66 4.17 10.59 0.58
N CYS A 67 4.76 11.15 -0.48
CA CYS A 67 5.04 12.57 -0.59
C CYS A 67 4.07 13.13 -1.62
N VAL A 68 3.35 14.18 -1.26
CA VAL A 68 2.36 14.80 -2.13
C VAL A 68 2.57 16.31 -2.28
N VAL A 69 2.16 16.87 -3.41
CA VAL A 69 1.98 18.31 -3.59
C VAL A 69 0.48 18.61 -3.62
N ASP A 70 0.05 19.52 -2.74
CA ASP A 70 -1.30 20.06 -2.78
C ASP A 70 -1.47 21.04 -3.97
N SER A 71 -2.71 21.33 -4.33
CA SER A 71 -3.11 22.37 -5.29
C SER A 71 -2.45 23.73 -5.06
N THR A 72 -2.07 24.03 -3.81
CA THR A 72 -1.38 25.27 -3.42
C THR A 72 0.15 25.21 -3.58
N GLY A 73 0.69 24.12 -4.14
CA GLY A 73 2.14 23.91 -4.29
C GLY A 73 2.86 23.46 -3.02
N ARG A 74 2.13 23.18 -1.92
CA ARG A 74 2.72 22.75 -0.65
C ARG A 74 3.04 21.26 -0.66
N LYS A 75 4.27 20.91 -0.29
CA LYS A 75 4.70 19.52 -0.16
C LYS A 75 4.37 18.98 1.22
N ARG A 76 3.60 17.90 1.28
CA ARG A 76 3.27 17.19 2.53
C ARG A 76 3.74 15.75 2.48
N ARG A 77 4.18 15.26 3.63
CA ARG A 77 4.47 13.84 3.84
C ARG A 77 3.40 13.20 4.70
N GLY A 78 2.95 12.04 4.27
CA GLY A 78 1.95 11.25 4.98
C GLY A 78 2.19 9.76 4.80
N ARG A 79 1.37 8.99 5.49
CA ARG A 79 1.29 7.53 5.37
C ARG A 79 -0.08 7.18 4.84
N ALA A 80 -0.11 6.48 3.71
CA ALA A 80 -1.33 5.94 3.15
C ALA A 80 -1.45 4.46 3.49
N VAL A 81 -2.54 4.09 4.13
CA VAL A 81 -2.97 2.72 4.34
C VAL A 81 -3.95 2.37 3.23
N CYS A 82 -3.55 1.49 2.33
CA CYS A 82 -4.33 1.05 1.19
C CYS A 82 -4.66 -0.44 1.32
N GLY A 83 -5.93 -0.82 1.14
CA GLY A 83 -6.33 -2.22 1.14
C GLY A 83 -7.82 -2.40 1.28
N ASP A 84 -8.29 -3.62 0.99
CA ASP A 84 -9.71 -3.95 1.16
C ASP A 84 -10.07 -3.86 2.66
N PRO A 85 -11.13 -3.12 3.02
CA PRO A 85 -11.57 -3.06 4.40
C PRO A 85 -12.02 -4.46 4.82
N PHE A 86 -11.25 -5.08 5.71
CA PHE A 86 -11.69 -6.31 6.36
C PHE A 86 -12.55 -5.91 7.56
N TRP A 87 -13.83 -6.31 7.53
CA TRP A 87 -14.83 -6.04 8.57
C TRP A 87 -15.04 -4.54 8.89
N ARG A 88 -16.05 -3.94 8.24
CA ARG A 88 -16.77 -2.74 8.73
C ARG A 88 -15.99 -1.43 8.90
N ILE A 89 -14.78 -1.29 8.38
CA ILE A 89 -14.07 0.00 8.39
C ILE A 89 -14.28 0.69 7.04
N SER A 90 -15.29 1.57 6.95
CA SER A 90 -15.45 2.67 5.97
C SER A 90 -15.33 2.33 4.47
N ASP A 91 -16.22 2.86 3.64
CA ASP A 91 -16.20 2.74 2.17
C ASP A 91 -14.92 3.27 1.48
N ARG A 92 -13.91 3.71 2.24
CA ARG A 92 -12.64 4.24 1.73
C ARG A 92 -11.55 3.18 1.76
N THR A 93 -11.16 2.73 0.56
CA THR A 93 -10.03 1.83 0.28
C THR A 93 -8.66 2.42 0.65
N VAL A 94 -8.60 3.73 0.94
CA VAL A 94 -7.38 4.48 1.26
C VAL A 94 -7.64 5.37 2.48
N SER A 95 -6.82 5.21 3.52
CA SER A 95 -6.78 6.10 4.69
C SER A 95 -5.41 6.75 4.74
N VAL A 96 -5.35 8.08 4.84
CA VAL A 96 -4.09 8.84 4.89
C VAL A 96 -3.92 9.51 6.23
N GLU A 97 -2.84 9.18 6.91
CA GLU A 97 -2.40 9.82 8.15
C GLU A 97 -1.25 10.78 7.83
N TRP A 98 -1.46 12.06 8.07
CA TRP A 98 -0.45 13.09 7.86
C TRP A 98 0.49 13.15 9.05
N ASN A 99 1.80 13.24 8.81
CA ASN A 99 2.75 13.50 9.90
C ASN A 99 2.56 14.96 10.34
N ALA A 100 2.33 15.18 11.63
CA ALA A 100 1.98 16.49 12.19
C ALA A 100 3.03 17.61 11.95
N ASP A 101 4.28 17.26 11.61
CA ASP A 101 5.40 18.21 11.60
C ASP A 101 6.30 18.12 10.35
N GLN A 102 5.79 17.69 9.19
CA GLN A 102 6.60 17.61 7.95
C GLN A 102 5.94 18.33 6.78
N ASP A 103 5.75 19.63 6.92
CA ASP A 103 5.78 20.53 5.77
C ASP A 103 7.24 20.57 5.27
N LEU A 104 7.49 20.00 4.09
CA LEU A 104 8.80 20.10 3.47
C LEU A 104 8.92 21.50 2.85
N GLU A 105 9.74 22.36 3.45
CA GLU A 105 10.19 23.62 2.84
C GLU A 105 10.79 23.41 1.45
#